data_AF-A0AA46C7P2-F1
#
_entry.id   AF-A0AA46C7P2-F1
#
_cell.length_a   1.000
_cell.length_b   1.000
_cell.length_c   1.000
_cell.angle_alpha   90.00
_cell.angle_beta   90.00
_cell.angle_gamma   90.00
#
_symmetry.space_group_name_H-M   'P 1'
#
loop_
_entity.id
_entity.type
_entity.pdbx_description
1 polymer ?
#
loop_
_entity_poly.entity_id
_entity_poly.type
_entity_poly.pdbx_seq_one_letter_code
_entity_poly.pdbx_strand_id
1 'polypeptide(L)'
;MRARYVIPFTRRIIIPDHWEIPFQAGVCRVREEAGIAVALEVVFSGQPVNLAPKLVQEPGGNFRLVNEDHNVEFIRVQLVDAMAFLSCYFDIALEMDEVEAFYEAETPEEDGKIEVKSFKSGRHVPNLPILFDLLSRAIFCAEGTSGPRFEATLVSSARHAMGEKRYIDSFRYYFLLIEALYGGGHFKTVALKSVLKADVEFKNMVHQAFEHLKSFDVARINKLSELLSLPDSVDGLIDHLVEQRGIYFHNNVRRKGAWRPERQQEAHALALFSALVAQEISQKAASPMFSKELVGRHMESANKAGAKVVYQINFDYKAVGEGILRSSHLIVDMPGTKPTPAAVFEVMKMFIKYFEQNVPMGSLERAACVVQGTGEKVFEMTFSMGGNVVMPVGSE
;
A
#
# COMPACT_ATOMS: atom_id res chain seq x y z
N MET A 1 -34.83 4.85 7.77
CA MET A 1 -34.40 4.26 6.49
C MET A 1 -32.97 3.73 6.62
N ARG A 2 -32.52 2.92 5.66
CA ARG A 2 -31.12 2.50 5.52
C ARG A 2 -30.55 3.22 4.31
N ALA A 3 -29.46 3.97 4.50
CA ALA A 3 -28.72 4.57 3.40
C ALA A 3 -27.50 3.70 3.09
N ARG A 4 -27.26 3.39 1.82
CA ARG A 4 -26.21 2.49 1.36
C ARG A 4 -25.47 3.13 0.20
N TYR A 5 -24.16 3.23 0.32
CA TYR A 5 -23.26 3.85 -0.65
C TYR A 5 -22.24 2.81 -1.07
N VAL A 6 -22.05 2.63 -2.38
CA VAL A 6 -21.10 1.66 -2.94
C VAL A 6 -20.10 2.44 -3.76
N ILE A 7 -18.82 2.34 -3.40
CA ILE A 7 -17.72 3.07 -4.01
C ILE A 7 -16.79 2.03 -4.66
N PRO A 8 -16.75 1.93 -6.00
CA PRO A 8 -15.95 0.91 -6.69
C PRO A 8 -14.45 1.18 -6.58
N PHE A 9 -13.67 0.10 -6.62
CA PHE A 9 -12.24 0.19 -6.86
C PHE A 9 -11.96 0.34 -8.35
N THR A 10 -11.03 1.22 -8.74
CA THR A 10 -10.64 1.41 -10.16
C THR A 10 -9.83 0.24 -10.73
N ARG A 11 -9.32 -0.63 -9.84
CA ARG A 11 -8.50 -1.80 -10.19
C ARG A 11 -8.94 -3.03 -9.41
N ARG A 12 -8.52 -4.20 -9.89
CA ARG A 12 -8.70 -5.48 -9.19
C ARG A 12 -7.82 -5.55 -7.95
N ILE A 13 -8.46 -5.64 -6.79
CA ILE A 13 -7.80 -5.77 -5.48
C ILE A 13 -8.15 -7.15 -4.90
N ILE A 14 -7.16 -7.81 -4.29
CA ILE A 14 -7.40 -9.03 -3.51
C ILE A 14 -7.24 -8.67 -2.05
N ILE A 15 -8.29 -8.87 -1.27
CA ILE A 15 -8.29 -8.72 0.20
C ILE A 15 -8.59 -10.12 0.77
N PRO A 16 -7.58 -10.87 1.25
CA PRO A 16 -7.73 -12.29 1.56
C PRO A 16 -8.80 -12.63 2.60
N ASP A 17 -9.08 -11.69 3.50
CA ASP A 17 -10.07 -11.80 4.57
C ASP A 17 -10.58 -10.40 4.94
N HIS A 18 -11.84 -10.26 5.35
CA HIS A 18 -12.46 -8.99 5.72
C HIS A 18 -13.74 -9.20 6.52
N TRP A 19 -14.17 -8.17 7.24
CA TRP A 19 -15.43 -8.12 7.98
C TRP A 19 -15.97 -6.68 7.99
N GLU A 20 -17.17 -6.49 8.54
CA GLU A 20 -17.73 -5.14 8.68
C GLU A 20 -16.99 -4.37 9.78
N ILE A 21 -16.48 -3.18 9.44
CA ILE A 21 -15.79 -2.30 10.39
C ILE A 21 -16.64 -1.07 10.69
N PRO A 22 -16.53 -0.46 11.88
CA PRO A 22 -17.14 0.83 12.16
C PRO A 22 -16.66 1.89 11.16
N PHE A 23 -17.59 2.72 10.68
CA PHE A 23 -17.31 3.87 9.84
C PHE A 23 -18.16 5.03 10.36
N GLN A 24 -17.61 5.84 11.27
CA GLN A 24 -18.37 6.89 11.95
C GLN A 24 -19.63 6.33 12.62
N ALA A 25 -20.82 6.88 12.31
CA ALA A 25 -22.12 6.38 12.79
C ALA A 25 -22.67 5.20 11.98
N GLY A 26 -21.93 4.71 10.98
CA GLY A 26 -22.29 3.59 10.11
C GLY A 26 -21.27 2.45 10.17
N VAL A 27 -21.35 1.58 9.17
CA VAL A 27 -20.40 0.49 8.96
C VAL A 27 -19.87 0.52 7.54
N CYS A 28 -18.60 0.15 7.35
CA CYS A 28 -17.97 -0.04 6.06
C CYS A 28 -17.60 -1.51 5.89
N ARG A 29 -17.80 -2.07 4.69
CA ARG A 29 -17.43 -3.44 4.35
C ARG A 29 -16.92 -3.55 2.93
N VAL A 30 -16.07 -4.54 2.70
CA VAL A 30 -15.58 -4.87 1.36
C VAL A 30 -16.65 -5.68 0.65
N ARG A 31 -17.04 -5.27 -0.56
CA ARG A 31 -17.81 -6.11 -1.48
C ARG A 31 -16.84 -6.93 -2.30
N GLU A 32 -17.04 -8.24 -2.28
CA GLU A 32 -16.21 -9.21 -2.99
C GLU A 32 -17.05 -9.98 -4.00
N GLU A 33 -16.49 -10.17 -5.19
CA GLU A 33 -17.05 -11.02 -6.24
C GLU A 33 -15.95 -11.96 -6.74
N ALA A 34 -16.19 -13.27 -6.64
CA ALA A 34 -15.25 -14.33 -7.04
C ALA A 34 -13.81 -14.17 -6.49
N GLY A 35 -13.65 -13.79 -5.22
CA GLY A 35 -12.33 -13.62 -4.60
C GLY A 35 -11.66 -12.26 -4.86
N ILE A 36 -12.35 -11.33 -5.54
CA ILE A 36 -11.84 -10.01 -5.89
C ILE A 36 -12.68 -8.95 -5.18
N ALA A 37 -12.02 -8.05 -4.47
CA ALA A 37 -12.66 -6.88 -3.89
C ALA A 37 -13.02 -5.89 -5.00
N VAL A 38 -14.32 -5.60 -5.16
CA VAL A 38 -14.86 -4.77 -6.25
C VAL A 38 -15.29 -3.38 -5.78
N ALA A 39 -15.66 -3.24 -4.50
CA ALA A 39 -16.09 -1.95 -3.94
C ALA A 39 -15.96 -1.91 -2.41
N LEU A 40 -15.99 -0.70 -1.87
CA LEU A 40 -16.34 -0.44 -0.47
C LEU A 40 -17.84 -0.12 -0.38
N GLU A 41 -18.54 -0.75 0.54
CA GLU A 41 -19.94 -0.44 0.84
C GLU A 41 -20.04 0.18 2.23
N VAL A 42 -20.57 1.40 2.29
CA VAL A 42 -20.86 2.13 3.53
C VAL A 42 -22.36 2.13 3.79
N VAL A 43 -22.76 1.78 5.00
CA VAL A 43 -24.16 1.63 5.41
C VAL A 43 -24.44 2.44 6.66
N PHE A 44 -25.45 3.30 6.59
CA PHE A 44 -26.03 3.99 7.76
C PHE A 44 -27.43 3.46 8.02
N SER A 45 -27.66 2.97 9.24
CA SER A 45 -28.95 2.45 9.68
C SER A 45 -29.72 3.52 10.47
N GLY A 46 -31.06 3.40 10.51
CA GLY A 46 -31.90 4.28 11.35
C GLY A 46 -32.01 5.74 10.87
N GLN A 47 -31.66 6.04 9.62
CA GLN A 47 -31.64 7.41 9.12
C GLN A 47 -33.07 8.01 8.98
N PRO A 48 -33.27 9.31 9.25
CA PRO A 48 -34.54 9.99 9.01
C PRO A 48 -34.95 10.00 7.53
N VAL A 49 -36.21 9.69 7.23
CA VAL A 49 -36.71 9.61 5.83
C VAL A 49 -36.71 10.98 5.13
N ASN A 50 -36.77 12.07 5.88
CA ASN A 50 -36.71 13.43 5.33
C ASN A 50 -35.34 13.79 4.74
N LEU A 51 -34.28 13.03 5.04
CA LEU A 51 -32.96 13.21 4.42
C LEU A 51 -32.84 12.58 3.03
N ALA A 52 -33.82 11.77 2.61
CA ALA A 52 -33.80 11.19 1.28
C ALA A 52 -33.96 12.29 0.20
N PRO A 53 -33.21 12.22 -0.91
CA PRO A 53 -33.40 13.12 -2.04
C PRO A 53 -34.83 13.05 -2.58
N LYS A 54 -35.41 14.20 -2.90
CA LYS A 54 -36.77 14.31 -3.45
C LYS A 54 -36.75 15.11 -4.74
N LEU A 55 -37.51 14.67 -5.72
CA LEU A 55 -37.82 15.48 -6.90
C LEU A 55 -38.99 16.40 -6.55
N VAL A 56 -38.77 17.71 -6.67
CA VAL A 56 -39.82 18.73 -6.53
C VAL A 56 -40.02 19.38 -7.89
N GLN A 57 -41.27 19.44 -8.32
CA GLN A 57 -41.64 20.12 -9.56
C GLN A 57 -41.69 21.63 -9.31
N GLU A 58 -40.96 22.38 -10.13
CA GLU A 58 -40.91 23.84 -10.08
C GLU A 58 -42.03 24.47 -10.92
N PRO A 59 -42.42 25.73 -10.64
CA PRO A 59 -43.37 26.47 -11.45
C PRO A 59 -42.80 26.67 -12.86
N GLY A 60 -43.25 25.86 -13.81
CA GLY A 60 -42.69 25.78 -15.17
C GLY A 60 -42.49 24.36 -15.69
N GLY A 61 -42.69 23.34 -14.83
CA GLY A 61 -42.66 21.93 -15.23
C GLY A 61 -41.31 21.25 -15.10
N ASN A 62 -40.24 22.00 -14.82
CA ASN A 62 -38.92 21.46 -14.51
C ASN A 62 -38.93 20.77 -13.14
N PHE A 63 -38.09 19.75 -12.97
CA PHE A 63 -37.89 19.08 -11.68
C PHE A 63 -36.54 19.49 -11.10
N ARG A 64 -36.52 19.81 -9.80
CA ARG A 64 -35.30 20.03 -9.04
C ARG A 64 -35.18 18.98 -7.95
N LEU A 65 -33.98 18.42 -7.79
CA LEU A 65 -33.65 17.60 -6.64
C LEU A 65 -33.51 18.51 -5.41
N VAL A 66 -34.26 18.22 -4.35
CA VAL A 66 -34.13 18.84 -3.03
C VAL A 66 -33.67 17.79 -2.03
N ASN A 67 -33.03 18.25 -0.95
CA ASN A 67 -32.33 17.40 0.03
C ASN A 67 -31.13 16.66 -0.59
N GLU A 68 -30.10 17.43 -0.97
CA GLU A 68 -28.82 16.84 -1.35
C GLU A 68 -28.30 15.93 -0.23
N ASP A 69 -27.79 14.77 -0.61
CA ASP A 69 -27.30 13.79 0.35
C ASP A 69 -25.89 14.17 0.82
N HIS A 70 -25.85 14.93 1.91
CA HIS A 70 -24.61 15.43 2.50
C HIS A 70 -23.67 14.30 2.95
N ASN A 71 -24.18 13.07 3.13
CA ASN A 71 -23.34 11.93 3.47
C ASN A 71 -22.43 11.55 2.30
N VAL A 72 -22.84 11.77 1.04
CA VAL A 72 -22.05 11.39 -0.13
C VAL A 72 -20.72 12.13 -0.15
N GLU A 73 -20.74 13.45 0.03
CA GLU A 73 -19.53 14.26 0.04
C GLU A 73 -18.65 13.94 1.25
N PHE A 74 -19.27 13.74 2.41
CA PHE A 74 -18.56 13.35 3.62
C PHE A 74 -17.85 11.99 3.47
N ILE A 75 -18.56 10.96 2.99
CA ILE A 75 -18.00 9.63 2.72
C ILE A 75 -16.88 9.74 1.68
N ARG A 76 -17.08 10.55 0.63
CA ARG A 76 -16.08 10.80 -0.41
C ARG A 76 -14.79 11.36 0.18
N VAL A 77 -14.88 12.44 0.95
CA VAL A 77 -13.71 13.08 1.59
C VAL A 77 -12.98 12.08 2.48
N GLN A 78 -13.71 11.36 3.33
CA GLN A 78 -13.11 10.43 4.30
C GLN A 78 -12.47 9.20 3.63
N LEU A 79 -13.12 8.63 2.61
CA LEU A 79 -12.54 7.52 1.85
C LEU A 79 -11.36 7.97 0.99
N VAL A 80 -11.38 9.20 0.45
CA VAL A 80 -10.21 9.78 -0.24
C VAL A 80 -9.03 9.93 0.72
N ASP A 81 -9.27 10.41 1.94
CA ASP A 81 -8.24 10.48 2.99
C ASP A 81 -7.69 9.10 3.35
N ALA A 82 -8.58 8.11 3.53
CA ALA A 82 -8.19 6.74 3.81
C ALA A 82 -7.35 6.15 2.66
N MET A 83 -7.77 6.36 1.41
CA MET A 83 -7.03 5.86 0.26
C MET A 83 -5.69 6.55 0.11
N ALA A 84 -5.57 7.85 0.44
CA ALA A 84 -4.29 8.56 0.37
C ALA A 84 -3.21 7.87 1.23
N PHE A 85 -3.57 7.40 2.43
CA PHE A 85 -2.65 6.60 3.27
C PHE A 85 -2.16 5.33 2.55
N LEU A 86 -3.07 4.60 1.92
CA LEU A 86 -2.73 3.38 1.18
C LEU A 86 -1.95 3.68 -0.10
N SER A 87 -2.27 4.77 -0.79
CA SER A 87 -1.63 5.22 -2.03
C SER A 87 -0.17 5.59 -1.83
N CYS A 88 0.25 5.93 -0.60
CA CYS A 88 1.66 6.07 -0.26
C CYS A 88 2.45 4.76 -0.46
N TYR A 89 1.84 3.61 -0.18
CA TYR A 89 2.48 2.28 -0.29
C TYR A 89 2.16 1.57 -1.60
N PHE A 90 0.92 1.69 -2.08
CA PHE A 90 0.37 0.91 -3.18
C PHE A 90 -0.19 1.80 -4.27
N ASP A 91 -0.32 1.25 -5.47
CA ASP A 91 -1.04 1.91 -6.55
C ASP A 91 -2.55 1.60 -6.44
N ILE A 92 -3.22 2.27 -5.50
CA ILE A 92 -4.66 2.15 -5.25
C ILE A 92 -5.39 3.46 -5.56
N ALA A 93 -6.55 3.35 -6.19
CA ALA A 93 -7.49 4.45 -6.41
C ALA A 93 -8.94 3.92 -6.31
N LEU A 94 -9.85 4.81 -5.91
CA LEU A 94 -11.30 4.60 -5.92
C LEU A 94 -11.91 5.38 -7.09
N GLU A 95 -12.96 4.82 -7.69
CA GLU A 95 -13.71 5.46 -8.76
C GLU A 95 -14.70 6.46 -8.12
N MET A 96 -14.31 7.72 -7.97
CA MET A 96 -15.11 8.72 -7.25
C MET A 96 -16.02 9.56 -8.17
N ASP A 97 -15.81 9.52 -9.49
CA ASP A 97 -16.38 10.47 -10.44
C ASP A 97 -17.05 9.87 -11.71
N GLU A 98 -17.18 8.55 -11.88
CA GLU A 98 -17.69 8.03 -13.16
C GLU A 98 -19.23 8.03 -13.31
N VAL A 99 -19.68 8.78 -14.32
CA VAL A 99 -20.78 8.41 -15.22
C VAL A 99 -20.23 7.35 -16.19
N GLU A 100 -20.75 6.13 -16.12
CA GLU A 100 -20.58 5.17 -17.22
C GLU A 100 -21.56 5.54 -18.35
N ALA A 101 -21.02 5.86 -19.53
CA ALA A 101 -21.80 5.98 -20.75
C ALA A 101 -21.73 4.66 -21.52
N PHE A 102 -22.83 3.92 -21.53
CA PHE A 102 -23.05 2.76 -22.39
C PHE A 102 -23.68 3.22 -23.70
N TYR A 103 -23.10 2.82 -24.83
CA TYR A 103 -23.70 3.01 -26.16
C TYR A 103 -24.51 1.76 -26.49
N GLU A 104 -25.82 1.83 -26.29
CA GLU A 104 -26.76 0.80 -26.72
C GLU A 104 -27.33 1.19 -28.09
N ALA A 105 -27.34 0.25 -29.03
CA ALA A 105 -27.98 0.45 -30.33
C ALA A 105 -29.50 0.31 -30.15
N GLU A 106 -30.27 1.28 -30.66
CA GLU A 106 -31.74 1.25 -30.58
C GLU A 106 -32.37 0.39 -31.70
N THR A 107 -31.55 -0.12 -32.64
CA THR A 107 -32.02 -1.00 -33.72
C THR A 107 -31.08 -2.19 -34.01
N PRO A 108 -31.61 -3.36 -34.41
CA PRO A 108 -30.81 -4.55 -34.78
C PRO A 108 -29.80 -4.30 -35.92
N GLU A 109 -30.05 -3.33 -36.80
CA GLU A 109 -29.15 -2.98 -37.90
C GLU A 109 -27.91 -2.15 -37.49
N GLU A 110 -27.93 -1.52 -36.31
CA GLU A 110 -26.82 -0.68 -35.81
C GLU A 110 -25.77 -1.48 -35.02
N ASP A 111 -26.18 -2.53 -34.29
CA ASP A 111 -25.28 -3.36 -33.47
C ASP A 111 -24.21 -4.09 -34.30
N GLY A 112 -24.50 -4.37 -35.58
CA GLY A 112 -23.58 -5.03 -36.51
C GLY A 112 -22.50 -4.13 -37.12
N LYS A 113 -22.54 -2.80 -36.87
CA LYS A 113 -21.56 -1.84 -37.41
C LYS A 113 -20.57 -1.31 -36.36
N ILE A 114 -20.74 -1.69 -35.09
CA ILE A 114 -19.81 -1.34 -34.02
C ILE A 114 -18.70 -2.41 -33.98
N GLU A 115 -17.66 -2.25 -34.81
CA GLU A 115 -16.56 -3.23 -34.93
C GLU A 115 -15.68 -3.33 -33.66
N VAL A 116 -15.74 -2.34 -32.77
CA VAL A 116 -15.03 -2.33 -31.49
C VAL A 116 -15.98 -1.87 -30.40
N LYS A 117 -16.62 -2.82 -29.70
CA LYS A 117 -17.53 -2.53 -28.58
C LYS A 117 -16.80 -2.10 -27.29
N SER A 118 -15.49 -2.38 -27.21
CA SER A 118 -14.52 -1.73 -26.32
C SER A 118 -13.10 -2.16 -26.73
N PHE A 119 -12.11 -1.29 -26.54
CA PHE A 119 -10.69 -1.61 -26.77
C PHE A 119 -9.86 -1.13 -25.57
N LYS A 120 -9.22 -2.07 -24.86
CA LYS A 120 -8.21 -1.77 -23.84
C LYS A 120 -6.86 -2.33 -24.30
N SER A 121 -6.00 -1.44 -24.80
CA SER A 121 -4.56 -1.66 -24.82
C SER A 121 -4.04 -1.36 -23.42
N GLY A 122 -3.86 -2.40 -22.62
CA GLY A 122 -3.35 -2.28 -21.26
C GLY A 122 -2.29 -3.35 -21.01
N ARG A 123 -1.18 -2.95 -20.38
CA ARG A 123 -0.23 -3.89 -19.75
C ARG A 123 -1.04 -4.79 -18.80
N HIS A 124 -0.75 -6.08 -18.70
CA HIS A 124 -1.32 -6.91 -17.63
C HIS A 124 -0.91 -6.30 -16.29
N VAL A 125 -1.85 -5.64 -15.61
CA VAL A 125 -1.65 -5.14 -14.26
C VAL A 125 -2.05 -6.28 -13.33
N PRO A 126 -1.10 -6.90 -12.60
CA PRO A 126 -1.44 -7.96 -11.67
C PRO A 126 -2.41 -7.42 -10.60
N ASN A 127 -3.28 -8.31 -10.10
CA ASN A 127 -4.16 -7.98 -9.00
C ASN A 127 -3.33 -7.48 -7.80
N LEU A 128 -3.79 -6.42 -7.14
CA LEU A 128 -3.08 -5.84 -6.01
C LEU A 128 -3.52 -6.53 -4.71
N PRO A 129 -2.65 -7.33 -4.05
CA PRO A 129 -2.97 -7.87 -2.74
C PRO A 129 -2.85 -6.77 -1.68
N ILE A 130 -3.88 -6.61 -0.85
CA ILE A 130 -3.86 -5.68 0.29
C ILE A 130 -4.36 -6.41 1.52
N LEU A 131 -3.64 -6.28 2.63
CA LEU A 131 -4.09 -6.80 3.93
C LEU A 131 -5.23 -5.93 4.46
N PHE A 132 -6.29 -6.56 4.97
CA PHE A 132 -7.45 -5.83 5.48
C PHE A 132 -7.15 -4.94 6.69
N ASP A 133 -6.17 -5.33 7.49
CA ASP A 133 -5.64 -4.51 8.58
C ASP A 133 -5.05 -3.17 8.07
N LEU A 134 -4.45 -3.12 6.88
CA LEU A 134 -4.00 -1.85 6.30
C LEU A 134 -5.20 -0.98 5.89
N LEU A 135 -6.20 -1.59 5.24
CA LEU A 135 -7.41 -0.89 4.79
C LEU A 135 -8.19 -0.29 5.97
N SER A 136 -8.47 -1.10 6.98
CA SER A 136 -9.23 -0.66 8.16
C SER A 136 -8.49 0.38 8.99
N ARG A 137 -7.18 0.24 9.19
CA ARG A 137 -6.38 1.27 9.89
C ARG A 137 -6.30 2.58 9.11
N ALA A 138 -6.23 2.53 7.78
CA ALA A 138 -6.30 3.73 6.96
C ALA A 138 -7.66 4.45 7.10
N ILE A 139 -8.77 3.69 7.12
CA ILE A 139 -10.12 4.22 7.37
C ILE A 139 -10.22 4.84 8.77
N PHE A 140 -9.71 4.16 9.79
CA PHE A 140 -9.72 4.67 11.17
C PHE A 140 -8.84 5.91 11.35
N CYS A 141 -7.70 5.98 10.67
CA CYS A 141 -6.83 7.15 10.70
C CYS A 141 -7.52 8.37 10.06
N ALA A 142 -8.19 8.14 8.92
CA ALA A 142 -8.93 9.18 8.20
C ALA A 142 -10.13 9.76 8.97
N GLU A 143 -10.57 9.13 10.07
CA GLU A 143 -11.60 9.71 10.94
C GLU A 143 -11.05 10.87 11.79
N GLY A 144 -9.75 10.84 12.12
CA GLY A 144 -9.11 11.78 13.03
C GLY A 144 -8.15 12.76 12.36
N THR A 145 -7.63 12.44 11.18
CA THR A 145 -6.70 13.31 10.45
C THR A 145 -6.98 13.29 8.95
N SER A 146 -6.75 14.41 8.25
CA SER A 146 -6.68 14.39 6.79
C SER A 146 -5.55 13.45 6.34
N GLY A 147 -5.78 12.74 5.24
CA GLY A 147 -4.79 11.86 4.65
C GLY A 147 -3.66 12.63 3.98
N PRO A 148 -2.52 11.97 3.69
CA PRO A 148 -1.37 12.55 2.98
C PRO A 148 -1.68 12.70 1.48
N ARG A 149 -2.72 13.48 1.16
CA ARG A 149 -3.27 13.61 -0.20
C ARG A 149 -2.23 14.15 -1.18
N PHE A 150 -1.45 15.12 -0.74
CA PHE A 150 -0.43 15.74 -1.58
C PHE A 150 0.64 14.74 -2.01
N GLU A 151 1.17 13.97 -1.05
CA GLU A 151 2.13 12.88 -1.26
C GLU A 151 1.53 11.80 -2.16
N ALA A 152 0.33 11.34 -1.84
CA ALA A 152 -0.38 10.29 -2.56
C ALA A 152 -0.62 10.67 -4.04
N THR A 153 -1.08 11.90 -4.31
CA THR A 153 -1.34 12.38 -5.68
C THR A 153 -0.06 12.41 -6.51
N LEU A 154 1.03 12.97 -5.97
CA LEU A 154 2.29 13.07 -6.72
C LEU A 154 2.93 11.69 -6.95
N VAL A 155 2.92 10.83 -5.94
CA VAL A 155 3.45 9.46 -6.06
C VAL A 155 2.62 8.61 -7.03
N SER A 156 1.29 8.67 -6.96
CA SER A 156 0.42 7.95 -7.90
C SER A 156 0.64 8.42 -9.34
N SER A 157 0.67 9.74 -9.57
CA SER A 157 0.96 10.32 -10.89
C SER A 157 2.32 9.89 -11.43
N ALA A 158 3.34 9.86 -10.56
CA ALA A 158 4.68 9.44 -10.91
C ALA A 158 4.76 7.94 -11.24
N ARG A 159 4.07 7.08 -10.49
CA ARG A 159 3.98 5.62 -10.74
C ARG A 159 3.27 5.34 -12.06
N HIS A 160 2.17 6.04 -12.33
CA HIS A 160 1.45 5.93 -13.59
C HIS A 160 2.36 6.29 -14.79
N ALA A 161 3.04 7.45 -14.72
CA ALA A 161 4.01 7.84 -15.74
C ALA A 161 5.15 6.82 -15.91
N MET A 162 5.64 6.23 -14.81
CA MET A 162 6.65 5.16 -14.86
C MET A 162 6.13 3.89 -15.53
N GLY A 163 4.89 3.49 -15.24
CA GLY A 163 4.21 2.34 -15.85
C GLY A 163 4.07 2.48 -17.37
N GLU A 164 3.88 3.71 -17.85
CA GLU A 164 3.84 4.09 -19.27
C GLU A 164 5.23 4.34 -19.89
N LYS A 165 6.31 4.13 -19.12
CA LYS A 165 7.70 4.41 -19.52
C LYS A 165 7.98 5.89 -19.83
N ARG A 166 7.14 6.81 -19.33
CA ARG A 166 7.38 8.26 -19.34
C ARG A 166 8.26 8.65 -18.15
N TYR A 167 9.50 8.17 -18.15
CA TYR A 167 10.42 8.30 -17.00
C TYR A 167 10.77 9.75 -16.66
N ILE A 168 10.80 10.66 -17.65
CA ILE A 168 11.04 12.08 -17.40
C ILE A 168 9.88 12.69 -16.59
N ASP A 169 8.64 12.36 -16.92
CA ASP A 169 7.47 12.85 -16.17
C ASP A 169 7.40 12.21 -14.80
N SER A 170 7.74 10.92 -14.70
CA SER A 170 7.85 10.24 -13.41
C SER A 170 8.87 10.92 -12.49
N PHE A 171 10.08 11.19 -13.00
CA PHE A 171 11.09 11.96 -12.28
C PHE A 171 10.58 13.33 -11.87
N ARG A 172 9.88 14.05 -12.75
CA ARG A 172 9.32 15.37 -12.44
C ARG A 172 8.34 15.34 -11.28
N TYR A 173 7.39 14.40 -11.28
CA TYR A 173 6.42 14.30 -10.19
C TYR A 173 7.09 13.93 -8.85
N TYR A 174 8.04 12.99 -8.86
CA TYR A 174 8.81 12.66 -7.65
C TYR A 174 9.66 13.84 -7.15
N PHE A 175 10.32 14.57 -8.05
CA PHE A 175 11.12 15.72 -7.64
C PHE A 175 10.25 16.88 -7.15
N LEU A 176 9.06 17.08 -7.72
CA LEU A 176 8.11 18.08 -7.23
C LEU A 176 7.71 17.80 -5.77
N LEU A 177 7.54 16.52 -5.41
CA LEU A 177 7.28 16.12 -4.02
C LEU A 177 8.45 16.50 -3.10
N ILE A 178 9.68 16.18 -3.51
CA ILE A 178 10.91 16.54 -2.77
C ILE A 178 11.01 18.05 -2.59
N GLU A 179 10.85 18.82 -3.68
CA GLU A 179 10.96 20.28 -3.68
C GLU A 179 9.88 20.93 -2.80
N ALA A 180 8.65 20.42 -2.84
CA ALA A 180 7.54 20.96 -2.06
C ALA A 180 7.70 20.73 -0.55
N LEU A 181 8.18 19.55 -0.14
CA LEU A 181 8.27 19.19 1.29
C LEU A 181 9.60 19.59 1.93
N TYR A 182 10.71 19.49 1.18
CA TYR A 182 12.06 19.69 1.72
C TYR A 182 12.80 20.87 1.10
N GLY A 183 12.26 21.51 0.05
CA GLY A 183 12.92 22.63 -0.62
C GLY A 183 12.82 23.97 0.12
N GLY A 184 12.01 24.07 1.18
CA GLY A 184 11.87 25.30 1.99
C GLY A 184 11.44 26.54 1.18
N GLY A 185 10.70 26.35 0.07
CA GLY A 185 10.31 27.43 -0.84
C GLY A 185 11.41 27.90 -1.80
N HIS A 186 12.61 27.29 -1.77
CA HIS A 186 13.71 27.62 -2.66
C HIS A 186 13.68 26.77 -3.94
N PHE A 187 13.71 27.43 -5.09
CA PHE A 187 13.68 26.78 -6.41
C PHE A 187 14.95 27.03 -7.27
N LYS A 188 15.85 27.91 -6.79
CA LYS A 188 17.14 28.18 -7.43
C LYS A 188 18.16 27.13 -7.01
N THR A 189 18.88 26.55 -7.96
CA THR A 189 19.79 25.41 -7.77
C THR A 189 20.69 25.50 -6.53
N VAL A 190 21.40 26.62 -6.34
CA VAL A 190 22.32 26.79 -5.19
C VAL A 190 21.58 26.77 -3.86
N ALA A 191 20.48 27.53 -3.76
CA ALA A 191 19.69 27.62 -2.53
C ALA A 191 19.00 26.28 -2.23
N LEU A 192 18.41 25.63 -3.24
CA LEU A 192 17.75 24.34 -3.09
C LEU A 192 18.74 23.26 -2.63
N LYS A 193 19.92 23.18 -3.24
CA LYS A 193 20.99 22.26 -2.79
C LYS A 193 21.37 22.52 -1.32
N SER A 194 21.52 23.78 -0.94
CA SER A 194 21.87 24.15 0.44
C SER A 194 20.83 23.68 1.44
N VAL A 195 19.54 23.88 1.15
CA VAL A 195 18.45 23.50 2.06
C VAL A 195 18.32 21.98 2.16
N LEU A 196 18.31 21.27 1.03
CA LEU A 196 18.21 19.81 1.02
C LEU A 196 19.39 19.13 1.74
N LYS A 197 20.60 19.66 1.63
CA LYS A 197 21.78 19.12 2.32
C LYS A 197 21.82 19.45 3.81
N ALA A 198 21.13 20.50 4.25
CA ALA A 198 21.01 20.86 5.65
C ALA A 198 19.96 19.98 6.37
N ASP A 199 19.02 19.40 5.64
CA ASP A 199 17.98 18.54 6.19
C ASP A 199 18.51 17.11 6.46
N VAL A 200 18.69 16.78 7.74
CA VAL A 200 19.22 15.49 8.19
C VAL A 200 18.28 14.34 7.84
N GLU A 201 16.97 14.57 7.93
CA GLU A 201 15.98 13.54 7.64
C GLU A 201 15.96 13.21 6.15
N PHE A 202 15.91 14.24 5.30
CA PHE A 202 15.96 14.05 3.85
C PHE A 202 17.25 13.34 3.43
N LYS A 203 18.40 13.67 4.02
CA LYS A 203 19.66 12.97 3.78
C LYS A 203 19.59 11.49 4.11
N ASN A 204 18.96 11.12 5.22
CA ASN A 204 18.76 9.72 5.58
C ASN A 204 17.87 8.99 4.57
N MET A 205 16.80 9.63 4.10
CA MET A 205 15.93 9.06 3.05
C MET A 205 16.69 8.85 1.74
N VAL A 206 17.50 9.83 1.31
CA VAL A 206 18.34 9.72 0.11
C VAL A 206 19.36 8.59 0.24
N HIS A 207 20.00 8.47 1.40
CA HIS A 207 20.94 7.39 1.68
C HIS A 207 20.26 6.01 1.61
N GLN A 208 19.13 5.83 2.31
CA GLN A 208 18.38 4.56 2.30
C GLN A 208 17.91 4.18 0.89
N ALA A 209 17.40 5.15 0.13
CA ALA A 209 17.00 4.96 -1.25
C ALA A 209 18.19 4.51 -2.13
N PHE A 210 19.38 5.08 -1.92
CA PHE A 210 20.57 4.71 -2.68
C PHE A 210 21.09 3.31 -2.31
N GLU A 211 21.10 2.96 -1.02
CA GLU A 211 21.44 1.60 -0.57
C GLU A 211 20.48 0.55 -1.15
N HIS A 212 19.18 0.85 -1.18
CA HIS A 212 18.21 -0.04 -1.82
C HIS A 212 18.47 -0.15 -3.33
N LEU A 213 18.78 0.96 -4.00
CA LEU A 213 19.09 0.98 -5.43
C LEU A 213 20.28 0.09 -5.81
N LYS A 214 21.29 -0.04 -4.93
CA LYS A 214 22.46 -0.92 -5.13
C LYS A 214 22.07 -2.41 -5.28
N SER A 215 20.89 -2.82 -4.81
CA SER A 215 20.41 -4.20 -4.94
C SER A 215 19.81 -4.55 -6.32
N PHE A 216 19.62 -3.55 -7.18
CA PHE A 216 18.94 -3.73 -8.47
C PHE A 216 19.90 -4.25 -9.55
N ASP A 217 19.35 -5.05 -10.48
CA ASP A 217 20.09 -5.58 -11.61
C ASP A 217 20.43 -4.47 -12.63
N VAL A 218 21.71 -4.08 -12.67
CA VAL A 218 22.26 -3.06 -13.57
C VAL A 218 22.06 -3.36 -15.05
N ALA A 219 21.90 -4.63 -15.44
CA ALA A 219 21.69 -5.02 -16.83
C ALA A 219 20.29 -4.65 -17.34
N ARG A 220 19.33 -4.45 -16.44
CA ARG A 220 17.92 -4.19 -16.79
C ARG A 220 17.55 -2.71 -16.80
N ILE A 221 18.37 -1.85 -16.19
CA ILE A 221 18.03 -0.45 -15.95
C ILE A 221 19.05 0.45 -16.66
N ASN A 222 18.57 1.14 -17.69
CA ASN A 222 19.39 2.08 -18.44
C ASN A 222 19.94 3.18 -17.52
N LYS A 223 21.23 3.49 -17.66
CA LYS A 223 21.98 4.48 -16.86
C LYS A 223 22.18 4.15 -15.38
N LEU A 224 21.82 2.94 -14.92
CA LEU A 224 21.99 2.60 -13.50
C LEU A 224 23.46 2.49 -13.10
N SER A 225 24.31 1.87 -13.91
CA SER A 225 25.76 1.80 -13.63
C SER A 225 26.41 3.18 -13.54
N GLU A 226 25.99 4.13 -14.39
CA GLU A 226 26.46 5.52 -14.34
C GLU A 226 26.03 6.20 -13.04
N LEU A 227 24.77 6.03 -12.63
CA LEU A 227 24.26 6.58 -11.37
C LEU A 227 24.96 5.98 -10.14
N LEU A 228 25.23 4.67 -10.14
CA LEU A 228 25.94 3.98 -9.05
C LEU A 228 27.44 4.31 -9.01
N SER A 229 28.00 4.82 -10.11
CA SER A 229 29.40 5.28 -10.17
C SER A 229 29.62 6.69 -9.64
N LEU A 230 28.55 7.41 -9.27
CA LEU A 230 28.67 8.70 -8.60
C LEU A 230 29.38 8.54 -7.25
N PRO A 231 30.11 9.57 -6.77
CA PRO A 231 30.72 9.52 -5.44
C PRO A 231 29.67 9.18 -4.37
N ASP A 232 29.99 8.23 -3.48
CA ASP A 232 29.09 7.65 -2.45
C ASP A 232 28.73 8.64 -1.31
N SER A 233 28.84 9.94 -1.57
CA SER A 233 28.40 10.97 -0.65
C SER A 233 26.93 11.30 -0.90
N VAL A 234 26.12 11.26 0.15
CA VAL A 234 24.70 11.67 0.11
C VAL A 234 24.55 13.08 -0.47
N ASP A 235 25.44 14.00 -0.13
CA ASP A 235 25.44 15.36 -0.66
C ASP A 235 25.65 15.40 -2.19
N GLY A 236 26.48 14.51 -2.72
CA GLY A 236 26.70 14.34 -4.16
C GLY A 236 25.48 13.78 -4.88
N LEU A 237 24.75 12.86 -4.24
CA LEU A 237 23.47 12.35 -4.76
C LEU A 237 22.40 13.44 -4.79
N ILE A 238 22.33 14.27 -3.74
CA ILE A 238 21.43 15.45 -3.70
C ILE A 238 21.82 16.44 -4.80
N ASP A 239 23.11 16.71 -4.98
CA ASP A 239 23.59 17.57 -6.07
C ASP A 239 23.13 17.06 -7.43
N HIS A 240 23.30 15.76 -7.67
CA HIS A 240 22.89 15.11 -8.90
C HIS A 240 21.38 15.24 -9.14
N LEU A 241 20.53 14.96 -8.15
CA LEU A 241 19.07 15.11 -8.24
C LEU A 241 18.68 16.54 -8.66
N VAL A 242 19.24 17.56 -7.99
CA VAL A 242 18.92 18.96 -8.27
C VAL A 242 19.43 19.40 -9.65
N GLU A 243 20.59 18.91 -10.08
CA GLU A 243 21.14 19.17 -11.42
C GLU A 243 20.27 18.56 -12.52
N GLN A 244 19.87 17.30 -12.35
CA GLN A 244 18.99 16.61 -13.28
C GLN A 244 17.61 17.28 -13.34
N ARG A 245 17.08 17.81 -12.22
CA ARG A 245 15.89 18.67 -12.24
C ARG A 245 16.09 19.90 -13.12
N GLY A 246 17.23 20.57 -13.03
CA GLY A 246 17.57 21.69 -13.92
C GLY A 246 17.51 21.32 -15.41
N ILE A 247 17.91 20.10 -15.75
CA ILE A 247 17.86 19.59 -17.13
C ILE A 247 16.42 19.26 -17.52
N TYR A 248 15.73 18.42 -16.75
CA TYR A 248 14.44 17.85 -17.14
C TYR A 248 13.26 18.81 -16.96
N PHE A 249 13.32 19.85 -16.12
CA PHE A 249 12.22 20.80 -15.95
C PHE A 249 12.33 22.02 -16.86
N HIS A 250 13.54 22.51 -17.12
CA HIS A 250 13.77 23.81 -17.77
C HIS A 250 14.40 23.65 -19.15
N ASN A 251 13.80 22.79 -19.99
CA ASN A 251 14.41 22.46 -21.27
C ASN A 251 14.60 23.70 -22.12
N ASN A 252 15.80 23.84 -22.67
CA ASN A 252 16.07 24.78 -23.74
C ASN A 252 16.60 23.96 -24.93
N VAL A 253 15.79 23.85 -25.99
CA VAL A 253 16.10 23.02 -27.17
C VAL A 253 17.43 23.42 -27.83
N ARG A 254 17.92 24.64 -27.59
CA ARG A 254 19.20 25.14 -28.11
C ARG A 254 20.41 24.74 -27.25
N ARG A 255 20.20 24.26 -26.02
CA ARG A 255 21.28 23.84 -25.11
C ARG A 255 21.85 22.49 -25.56
N LYS A 256 23.18 22.38 -25.59
CA LYS A 256 23.86 21.09 -25.78
C LYS A 256 23.49 20.15 -24.62
N GLY A 257 22.96 18.97 -24.95
CA GLY A 257 22.46 18.01 -23.95
C GLY A 257 21.04 18.26 -23.46
N ALA A 258 20.25 19.08 -24.16
CA ALA A 258 18.81 19.19 -23.93
C ALA A 258 18.15 17.80 -24.04
N TRP A 259 17.29 17.48 -23.06
CA TRP A 259 16.52 16.24 -23.13
C TRP A 259 15.52 16.30 -24.28
N ARG A 260 15.11 15.13 -24.76
CA ARG A 260 14.12 15.00 -25.83
C ARG A 260 12.98 14.06 -25.41
N PRO A 261 11.72 14.35 -25.80
CA PRO A 261 10.58 13.51 -25.44
C PRO A 261 10.73 12.04 -25.82
N GLU A 262 11.39 11.76 -26.95
CA GLU A 262 11.63 10.40 -27.44
C GLU A 262 12.74 9.64 -26.66
N ARG A 263 13.50 10.33 -25.81
CA ARG A 263 14.67 9.77 -25.08
C ARG A 263 14.36 9.47 -23.61
N GLN A 264 13.19 8.90 -23.33
CA GLN A 264 12.76 8.60 -21.95
C GLN A 264 13.75 7.69 -21.21
N GLN A 265 14.36 6.73 -21.90
CA GLN A 265 15.26 5.73 -21.28
C GLN A 265 16.47 6.35 -20.58
N GLU A 266 16.95 7.51 -21.03
CA GLU A 266 18.06 8.23 -20.40
C GLU A 266 17.73 8.66 -18.96
N ALA A 267 16.45 8.83 -18.62
CA ALA A 267 15.98 9.19 -17.29
C ALA A 267 15.57 7.98 -16.42
N HIS A 268 15.72 6.73 -16.90
CA HIS A 268 15.16 5.56 -16.23
C HIS A 268 15.74 5.34 -14.82
N ALA A 269 17.07 5.25 -14.69
CA ALA A 269 17.72 5.09 -13.39
C ALA A 269 17.42 6.24 -12.42
N LEU A 270 17.38 7.47 -12.93
CA LEU A 270 17.07 8.65 -12.14
C LEU A 270 15.62 8.65 -11.63
N ALA A 271 14.67 8.29 -12.49
CA ALA A 271 13.27 8.17 -12.13
C ALA A 271 13.07 7.09 -11.08
N LEU A 272 13.76 5.94 -11.21
CA LEU A 272 13.74 4.87 -10.23
C LEU A 272 14.33 5.31 -8.88
N PHE A 273 15.50 5.96 -8.90
CA PHE A 273 16.10 6.48 -7.67
C PHE A 273 15.18 7.49 -6.98
N SER A 274 14.58 8.40 -7.75
CA SER A 274 13.64 9.38 -7.22
C SER A 274 12.35 8.73 -6.71
N ALA A 275 11.93 7.61 -7.30
CA ALA A 275 10.82 6.80 -6.80
C ALA A 275 11.13 6.23 -5.41
N LEU A 276 12.36 5.74 -5.20
CA LEU A 276 12.79 5.21 -3.90
C LEU A 276 12.85 6.33 -2.83
N VAL A 277 13.36 7.51 -3.18
CA VAL A 277 13.35 8.67 -2.26
C VAL A 277 11.91 9.08 -1.93
N ALA A 278 11.05 9.21 -2.94
CA ALA A 278 9.64 9.55 -2.75
C ALA A 278 8.86 8.48 -1.98
N GLN A 279 9.27 7.21 -2.09
CA GLN A 279 8.73 6.13 -1.28
C GLN A 279 9.05 6.36 0.20
N GLU A 280 10.28 6.66 0.59
CA GLU A 280 10.60 6.98 1.99
C GLU A 280 9.77 8.15 2.54
N ILE A 281 9.63 9.22 1.74
CA ILE A 281 8.81 10.39 2.08
C ILE A 281 7.34 9.99 2.30
N SER A 282 6.76 9.27 1.35
CA SER A 282 5.33 8.90 1.40
C SER A 282 5.03 7.86 2.47
N GLN A 283 5.93 6.91 2.72
CA GLN A 283 5.79 5.96 3.82
C GLN A 283 5.83 6.67 5.18
N LYS A 284 6.71 7.66 5.35
CA LYS A 284 6.70 8.50 6.56
C LYS A 284 5.37 9.23 6.71
N ALA A 285 4.86 9.86 5.65
CA ALA A 285 3.59 10.58 5.69
C ALA A 285 2.41 9.67 6.06
N ALA A 286 2.43 8.40 5.62
CA ALA A 286 1.41 7.43 5.96
C ALA A 286 1.66 6.64 7.26
N SER A 287 2.79 6.86 7.93
CA SER A 287 3.14 6.19 9.20
C SER A 287 2.11 6.31 10.33
N PRO A 288 1.27 7.36 10.44
CA PRO A 288 0.25 7.44 11.49
C PRO A 288 -0.71 6.23 11.52
N MET A 289 -0.96 5.58 10.37
CA MET A 289 -1.84 4.40 10.32
C MET A 289 -1.30 3.18 11.09
N PHE A 290 -0.01 3.19 11.46
CA PHE A 290 0.62 2.12 12.24
C PHE A 290 0.67 2.40 13.75
N SER A 291 -0.03 3.41 14.24
CA SER A 291 -0.09 3.69 15.67
C SER A 291 -0.67 2.49 16.44
N LYS A 292 -0.20 2.28 17.68
CA LYS A 292 -0.68 1.18 18.54
C LYS A 292 -2.19 1.28 18.80
N GLU A 293 -2.72 2.49 18.86
CA GLU A 293 -4.15 2.76 19.02
C GLU A 293 -4.96 2.18 17.86
N LEU A 294 -4.55 2.46 16.62
CA LEU A 294 -5.27 1.99 15.43
C LEU A 294 -5.18 0.47 15.25
N VAL A 295 -4.04 -0.14 15.61
CA VAL A 295 -3.92 -1.60 15.72
C VAL A 295 -4.90 -2.15 16.77
N GLY A 296 -5.02 -1.50 17.93
CA GLY A 296 -5.99 -1.86 18.96
C GLY A 296 -7.43 -1.75 18.47
N ARG A 297 -7.79 -0.67 17.77
CA ARG A 297 -9.11 -0.49 17.14
C ARG A 297 -9.43 -1.56 16.12
N HIS A 298 -8.46 -1.98 15.31
CA HIS A 298 -8.64 -3.09 14.38
C HIS A 298 -9.00 -4.39 15.09
N MET A 299 -8.26 -4.72 16.15
CA MET A 299 -8.54 -5.90 16.99
C MET A 299 -9.91 -5.81 17.66
N GLU A 300 -10.27 -4.64 18.21
CA GLU A 300 -11.56 -4.42 18.85
C GLU A 300 -12.71 -4.57 17.85
N SER A 301 -12.55 -4.02 16.63
CA SER A 301 -13.51 -4.18 15.55
C SER A 301 -13.70 -5.63 15.16
N ALA A 302 -12.60 -6.40 15.09
CA ALA A 302 -12.63 -7.82 14.78
C ALA A 302 -13.43 -8.60 15.85
N ASN A 303 -13.14 -8.33 17.12
CA ASN A 303 -13.86 -8.93 18.26
C ASN A 303 -15.36 -8.62 18.23
N LYS A 304 -15.74 -7.36 17.97
CA LYS A 304 -17.16 -6.95 17.86
C LYS A 304 -17.89 -7.63 16.72
N ALA A 305 -17.20 -7.86 15.60
CA ALA A 305 -17.75 -8.56 14.44
C ALA A 305 -17.75 -10.09 14.60
N GLY A 306 -17.18 -10.63 15.68
CA GLY A 306 -16.95 -12.07 15.84
C GLY A 306 -15.85 -12.62 14.89
N ALA A 307 -15.10 -11.73 14.25
CA ALA A 307 -13.97 -12.07 13.37
C ALA A 307 -12.71 -12.31 14.21
N LYS A 308 -12.68 -13.44 14.92
CA LYS A 308 -11.55 -13.87 15.73
C LYS A 308 -11.14 -15.30 15.39
N VAL A 309 -9.89 -15.49 14.99
CA VAL A 309 -9.28 -16.82 14.81
C VAL A 309 -8.34 -17.09 15.99
N VAL A 310 -8.56 -18.20 16.67
CA VAL A 310 -7.72 -18.63 17.80
C VAL A 310 -6.77 -19.72 17.33
N TYR A 311 -5.47 -19.44 17.39
CA TYR A 311 -4.41 -20.36 17.00
C TYR A 311 -3.83 -21.03 18.25
N GLN A 312 -3.80 -22.35 18.27
CA GLN A 312 -3.11 -23.13 19.30
C GLN A 312 -1.85 -23.74 18.71
N ILE A 313 -0.71 -23.32 19.23
CA ILE A 313 0.60 -23.83 18.85
C ILE A 313 1.05 -24.80 19.95
N ASN A 314 1.13 -26.08 19.63
CA ASN A 314 1.70 -27.10 20.51
C ASN A 314 3.16 -27.31 20.09
N PHE A 315 4.08 -27.27 21.05
CA PHE A 315 5.51 -27.36 20.75
C PHE A 315 6.27 -28.20 21.78
N ASP A 316 7.29 -28.87 21.28
CA ASP A 316 8.17 -29.74 22.04
C ASP A 316 9.58 -29.18 22.06
N TYR A 317 10.21 -29.16 23.23
CA TYR A 317 11.55 -28.60 23.42
C TYR A 317 12.34 -29.34 24.50
N LYS A 318 13.66 -29.20 24.46
CA LYS A 318 14.57 -29.65 25.54
C LYS A 318 15.17 -28.44 26.23
N ALA A 319 15.11 -28.40 27.56
CA ALA A 319 15.82 -27.38 28.33
C ALA A 319 17.33 -27.67 28.35
N VAL A 320 18.13 -26.66 28.69
CA VAL A 320 19.59 -26.80 28.76
C VAL A 320 19.99 -27.90 29.73
N GLY A 321 20.83 -28.83 29.28
CA GLY A 321 21.35 -29.91 30.11
C GLY A 321 20.31 -31.00 30.41
N GLU A 322 19.10 -30.90 29.88
CA GLU A 322 18.07 -31.92 30.02
C GLU A 322 17.99 -32.79 28.76
N GLY A 323 18.05 -34.11 28.94
CA GLY A 323 17.76 -35.08 27.88
C GLY A 323 16.25 -35.30 27.66
N ILE A 324 15.40 -34.68 28.48
CA ILE A 324 13.96 -34.93 28.51
C ILE A 324 13.26 -33.95 27.57
N LEU A 325 12.41 -34.49 26.70
CA LEU A 325 11.50 -33.71 25.87
C LEU A 325 10.36 -33.18 26.73
N ARG A 326 10.16 -31.86 26.71
CA ARG A 326 9.02 -31.17 27.34
C ARG A 326 8.05 -30.72 26.27
N SER A 327 6.75 -30.85 26.54
CA SER A 327 5.69 -30.34 25.68
C SER A 327 5.02 -29.13 26.33
N SER A 328 4.70 -28.12 25.54
CA SER A 328 3.99 -26.93 25.97
C SER A 328 3.07 -26.43 24.84
N HIS A 329 2.28 -25.42 25.14
CA HIS A 329 1.42 -24.78 24.16
C HIS A 329 1.38 -23.26 24.33
N LEU A 330 1.07 -22.57 23.23
CA LEU A 330 0.83 -21.13 23.17
C LEU A 330 -0.51 -20.91 22.45
N ILE A 331 -1.36 -20.06 23.04
CA ILE A 331 -2.60 -19.61 22.41
C ILE A 331 -2.38 -18.20 21.88
N VAL A 332 -2.69 -17.98 20.61
CA VAL A 332 -2.58 -16.68 19.94
C VAL A 332 -3.92 -16.32 19.33
N ASP A 333 -4.46 -15.20 19.75
CA ASP A 333 -5.68 -14.61 19.19
C ASP A 333 -5.31 -13.66 18.05
N MET A 334 -5.89 -13.89 16.87
CA MET A 334 -5.69 -13.02 15.70
C MET A 334 -7.03 -12.52 15.16
N PRO A 335 -7.04 -11.29 14.58
CA PRO A 335 -8.22 -10.78 13.93
C PRO A 335 -8.41 -11.51 12.59
N GLY A 336 -9.62 -11.96 12.31
CA GLY A 336 -9.94 -12.63 11.06
C GLY A 336 -11.17 -13.52 11.12
N THR A 337 -11.77 -13.79 9.97
CA THR A 337 -12.88 -14.76 9.84
C THR A 337 -12.38 -16.15 9.46
N LYS A 338 -11.14 -16.24 8.97
CA LYS A 338 -10.50 -17.48 8.51
C LYS A 338 -8.97 -17.37 8.54
N PRO A 339 -8.23 -18.49 8.54
CA PRO A 339 -6.79 -18.46 8.39
C PRO A 339 -6.37 -17.86 7.05
N THR A 340 -5.34 -17.01 7.07
CA THR A 340 -4.70 -16.47 5.86
C THR A 340 -3.18 -16.62 5.94
N PRO A 341 -2.46 -16.79 4.82
CA PRO A 341 -1.00 -16.94 4.85
C PRO A 341 -0.27 -15.84 5.63
N ALA A 342 -0.76 -14.59 5.55
CA ALA A 342 -0.20 -13.47 6.29
C ALA A 342 -0.41 -13.60 7.81
N ALA A 343 -1.63 -13.94 8.25
CA ALA A 343 -1.92 -14.17 9.66
C ALA A 343 -1.09 -15.34 10.21
N VAL A 344 -0.96 -16.43 9.44
CA VAL A 344 -0.14 -17.60 9.77
C VAL A 344 1.33 -17.21 9.99
N PHE A 345 1.87 -16.40 9.08
CA PHE A 345 3.25 -15.93 9.16
C PHE A 345 3.50 -15.06 10.40
N GLU A 346 2.55 -14.17 10.75
CA GLU A 346 2.64 -13.36 11.97
C GLU A 346 2.54 -14.22 13.24
N VAL A 347 1.63 -15.19 13.29
CA VAL A 347 1.53 -16.15 14.41
C VAL A 347 2.85 -16.91 14.59
N MET A 348 3.50 -17.30 13.49
CA MET A 348 4.81 -17.96 13.54
C MET A 348 5.90 -17.04 14.11
N LYS A 349 5.95 -15.76 13.72
CA LYS A 349 6.89 -14.79 14.29
C LYS A 349 6.66 -14.59 15.79
N MET A 350 5.39 -14.45 16.20
CA MET A 350 5.02 -14.31 17.60
C MET A 350 5.46 -15.53 18.42
N PHE A 351 5.30 -16.73 17.85
CA PHE A 351 5.76 -17.96 18.47
C PHE A 351 7.28 -18.02 18.62
N ILE A 352 8.04 -17.73 17.56
CA ILE A 352 9.51 -17.74 17.60
C ILE A 352 10.00 -16.78 18.69
N LYS A 353 9.47 -15.55 18.70
CA LYS A 353 9.80 -14.55 19.72
C LYS A 353 9.43 -15.02 21.13
N TYR A 354 8.25 -15.62 21.30
CA TYR A 354 7.84 -16.19 22.58
C TYR A 354 8.81 -17.27 23.06
N PHE A 355 9.21 -18.18 22.16
CA PHE A 355 10.14 -19.25 22.49
C PHE A 355 11.52 -18.70 22.89
N GLU A 356 12.08 -17.76 22.12
CA GLU A 356 13.36 -17.12 22.44
C GLU A 356 13.35 -16.40 23.80
N GLN A 357 12.21 -15.82 24.19
CA GLN A 357 12.09 -15.09 25.45
C GLN A 357 11.89 -16.00 26.66
N ASN A 358 11.13 -17.09 26.51
CA ASN A 358 10.75 -17.96 27.62
C ASN A 358 11.63 -19.21 27.74
N VAL A 359 12.33 -19.59 26.66
CA VAL A 359 13.23 -20.73 26.60
C VAL A 359 14.54 -20.37 25.86
N PRO A 360 15.26 -19.31 26.28
CA PRO A 360 16.35 -18.68 25.51
C PRO A 360 17.53 -19.60 25.15
N MET A 361 17.69 -20.70 25.88
CA MET A 361 18.77 -21.66 25.68
C MET A 361 18.24 -23.09 25.42
N GLY A 362 16.93 -23.25 25.27
CA GLY A 362 16.34 -24.55 24.96
C GLY A 362 16.44 -24.89 23.48
N SER A 363 16.49 -26.19 23.19
CA SER A 363 16.41 -26.70 21.82
C SER A 363 14.94 -26.92 21.48
N LEU A 364 14.37 -26.11 20.57
CA LEU A 364 13.07 -26.38 19.98
C LEU A 364 13.20 -27.59 19.05
N GLU A 365 12.37 -28.61 19.22
CA GLU A 365 12.43 -29.83 18.41
C GLU A 365 11.30 -29.84 17.37
N ARG A 366 10.09 -29.47 17.79
CA ARG A 366 8.90 -29.43 16.93
C ARG A 366 7.92 -28.36 17.38
N ALA A 367 7.20 -27.77 16.44
CA ALA A 367 6.02 -26.96 16.72
C ALA A 367 4.94 -27.22 15.66
N ALA A 368 3.69 -27.40 16.10
CA ALA A 368 2.55 -27.59 15.22
C ALA A 368 1.42 -26.66 15.65
N CYS A 369 0.84 -25.94 14.68
CA CYS A 369 -0.24 -25.01 14.93
C CYS A 369 -1.54 -25.50 14.30
N VAL A 370 -2.62 -25.41 15.08
CA VAL A 370 -3.99 -25.69 14.65
C VAL A 370 -4.91 -24.52 14.98
N VAL A 371 -6.00 -24.37 14.22
CA VAL A 371 -7.09 -23.45 14.57
C VAL A 371 -8.00 -24.11 15.59
N GLN A 372 -8.24 -23.44 16.72
CA GLN A 372 -9.17 -23.92 17.73
C GLN A 372 -10.61 -23.90 17.19
N GLY A 373 -11.39 -24.95 17.50
CA GLY A 373 -12.77 -25.10 17.03
C GLY A 373 -12.90 -25.88 15.73
N THR A 374 -12.05 -25.63 14.72
CA THR A 374 -12.06 -26.39 13.46
C THR A 374 -11.05 -27.54 13.43
N GLY A 375 -9.96 -27.43 14.20
CA GLY A 375 -8.84 -28.37 14.16
C GLY A 375 -8.01 -28.28 12.87
N GLU A 376 -8.24 -27.27 12.03
CA GLU A 376 -7.51 -27.06 10.79
C GLU A 376 -6.01 -26.88 11.09
N LYS A 377 -5.17 -27.71 10.48
CA LYS A 377 -3.72 -27.61 10.62
C LYS A 377 -3.18 -26.49 9.76
N VAL A 378 -2.46 -25.57 10.39
CA VAL A 378 -2.04 -24.32 9.79
C VAL A 378 -0.56 -24.37 9.37
N PHE A 379 0.30 -24.83 10.28
CA PHE A 379 1.71 -25.07 9.99
C PHE A 379 2.29 -26.15 10.89
N GLU A 380 3.43 -26.68 10.46
CA GLU A 380 4.28 -27.56 11.25
C GLU A 380 5.74 -27.22 10.96
N MET A 381 6.55 -27.16 12.01
CA MET A 381 7.98 -26.94 11.96
C MET A 381 8.68 -28.06 12.71
N THR A 382 9.73 -28.60 12.11
CA THR A 382 10.61 -29.60 12.73
C THR A 382 12.03 -29.11 12.62
N PHE A 383 12.77 -29.16 13.72
CA PHE A 383 14.14 -28.68 13.79
C PHE A 383 15.08 -29.86 13.99
N SER A 384 15.96 -30.10 13.03
CA SER A 384 16.99 -31.12 13.14
C SER A 384 18.32 -30.46 13.49
N MET A 385 18.82 -30.70 14.69
CA MET A 385 20.21 -30.38 15.04
C MET A 385 21.11 -31.44 14.40
N GLY A 386 21.87 -31.07 13.39
CA GLY A 386 22.81 -31.96 12.70
C GLY A 386 23.78 -32.60 13.68
N GLY A 387 23.92 -33.93 13.60
CA GLY A 387 24.83 -34.71 14.43
C GLY A 387 26.29 -34.29 14.26
N ASN A 388 27.09 -34.56 15.30
CA ASN A 388 28.53 -34.36 15.39
C ASN A 388 29.23 -34.34 14.03
N VAL A 389 29.80 -33.20 13.66
CA VAL A 389 30.87 -33.16 12.67
C VAL A 389 32.04 -33.90 13.29
N VAL A 390 32.13 -35.21 13.00
CA VAL A 390 33.36 -35.97 13.21
C VAL A 390 34.36 -35.39 12.23
N MET A 391 35.22 -34.49 12.71
CA MET A 391 36.43 -34.10 12.00
C MET A 391 37.19 -35.38 11.67
N PRO A 392 37.54 -35.66 10.40
CA PRO A 392 38.38 -36.80 10.10
C PRO A 392 39.71 -36.56 10.81
N VAL A 393 40.01 -37.43 11.77
CA VAL A 393 41.36 -37.55 12.31
C VAL A 393 42.23 -37.97 11.14
N GLY A 394 43.10 -37.06 10.70
CA GLY A 394 44.11 -37.36 9.69
C GLY A 394 44.95 -38.53 10.18
N SER A 395 44.95 -39.60 9.40
CA SER A 395 45.97 -40.65 9.51
C SER A 395 47.27 -40.13 8.89
N GLU A 396 48.31 -40.03 9.72
CA GLU A 396 49.72 -39.94 9.28
C GLU A 396 50.14 -41.19 8.49
#